data_AF-A0A4U1JZX4-F1
#
_entry.id   AF-A0A4U1JZX4-F1
#
_cell.length_a   1.000
_cell.length_b   1.000
_cell.length_c   1.000
_cell.angle_alpha   90.00
_cell.angle_beta   90.00
_cell.angle_gamma   90.00
#
_symmetry.space_group_name_H-M   'P 1'
#
loop_
_entity.id
_entity.type
_entity.pdbx_description
1 polymer ?
#
loop_
_entity_poly.entity_id
_entity_poly.type
_entity_poly.pdbx_seq_one_letter_code
_entity_poly.pdbx_strand_id
1 'polypeptide(L)'
;MMSVAAYSWQAADTPEARRAGELMSLVLPIVREGGPPKVRLSDVPEALRAEFENWMNGKTTPAEGVYAHDWYQFRQSVANRALHDAQRVARALAEAGPSATDLNAAPVLHEWIGLRDTRFGGAILMGRPEGHPVCRGPVSHTSRLCGLDPGLIWARTMTRWYRLGAPADPHEVLDYIHRHGIPRDLILSVDTLWTDQSWL
;
A
#
# COMPACT_ATOMS: atom_id res chain seq x y z
N MET A 1 -1.13 31.59 -23.41
CA MET A 1 0.14 32.00 -22.77
C MET A 1 -0.19 32.25 -21.30
N MET A 2 0.02 31.25 -20.44
CA MET A 2 -0.16 31.37 -19.00
C MET A 2 1.14 30.96 -18.30
N SER A 3 1.50 31.78 -17.33
CA SER A 3 2.78 31.92 -16.65
C SER A 3 3.03 30.78 -15.66
N VAL A 4 4.19 30.14 -15.77
CA VAL A 4 4.74 29.22 -14.75
C VAL A 4 5.76 30.02 -13.93
N ALA A 5 5.27 30.66 -12.87
CA ALA A 5 6.08 31.10 -11.73
C ALA A 5 5.22 30.73 -10.50
N ALA A 6 5.66 29.94 -9.52
CA ALA A 6 7.00 29.85 -8.95
C ALA A 6 7.23 28.46 -8.33
N TYR A 7 8.33 27.82 -8.71
CA TYR A 7 9.10 26.95 -7.82
C TYR A 7 10.55 27.43 -7.95
N SER A 8 10.84 28.57 -7.32
CA SER A 8 12.18 29.14 -7.27
C SER A 8 13.04 28.31 -6.31
N TRP A 9 13.86 27.43 -6.86
CA TRP A 9 14.98 26.80 -6.15
C TRP A 9 16.15 27.78 -5.94
N GLN A 10 15.89 28.97 -5.40
CA GLN A 10 16.97 29.75 -4.81
C GLN A 10 17.32 29.11 -3.49
N ALA A 11 18.36 28.28 -3.57
CA ALA A 11 18.95 27.49 -2.52
C ALA A 11 19.18 28.31 -1.25
N ALA A 12 18.50 27.93 -0.17
CA ALA A 12 19.18 27.93 1.10
C ALA A 12 20.27 26.86 0.99
N ASP A 13 21.52 27.21 1.30
CA ASP A 13 22.70 26.32 1.27
C ASP A 13 22.63 25.31 2.43
N THR A 14 21.54 24.55 2.48
CA THR A 14 21.30 23.57 3.53
C THR A 14 21.97 22.25 3.16
N PRO A 15 22.35 21.43 4.17
CA PRO A 15 22.88 20.09 3.93
C PRO A 15 21.98 19.25 3.00
N GLU A 16 20.67 19.38 3.12
CA GLU A 16 19.68 18.65 2.31
C GLU A 16 19.70 19.11 0.84
N ALA A 17 19.85 20.42 0.59
CA ALA A 17 19.93 20.97 -0.76
C ALA A 17 21.24 20.56 -1.47
N ARG A 18 22.37 20.58 -0.75
CA ARG A 18 23.66 20.08 -1.28
C ARG A 18 23.57 18.61 -1.65
N ARG A 19 22.96 17.82 -0.76
CA ARG A 19 22.85 16.37 -0.94
C ARG A 19 21.87 15.97 -2.05
N ALA A 20 20.79 16.74 -2.23
CA ALA A 20 19.93 16.62 -3.40
C ALA A 20 20.67 17.00 -4.70
N GLY A 21 21.53 18.02 -4.67
CA GLY A 21 22.41 18.39 -5.77
C GLY A 21 23.40 17.27 -6.13
N GLU A 22 24.02 16.64 -5.13
CA GLU A 22 24.91 15.49 -5.32
C GLU A 22 24.18 14.32 -5.99
N LEU A 23 22.99 13.95 -5.49
CA LEU A 23 22.14 12.91 -6.08
C LEU A 23 21.77 13.22 -7.54
N MET A 24 21.44 14.48 -7.86
CA MET A 24 21.09 14.90 -9.23
C MET A 24 22.29 14.95 -10.18
N SER A 25 23.50 15.04 -9.64
CA SER A 25 24.75 15.04 -10.41
C SER A 25 25.32 13.65 -10.70
N LEU A 26 24.73 12.59 -10.12
CA LEU A 26 25.19 11.22 -10.30
C LEU A 26 25.03 10.77 -11.76
N VAL A 27 26.14 10.35 -12.37
CA VAL A 27 26.16 9.64 -13.65
C VAL A 27 26.35 8.16 -13.35
N LEU A 28 25.27 7.38 -13.46
CA LEU A 28 25.27 5.96 -13.15
C LEU A 28 25.33 5.11 -14.41
N PRO A 29 26.10 4.00 -14.41
CA PRO A 29 26.18 3.11 -15.55
C PRO A 29 24.83 2.45 -15.81
N ILE A 30 24.49 2.38 -17.10
CA ILE A 30 23.28 1.71 -17.56
C ILE A 30 23.65 0.31 -18.03
N VAL A 31 23.08 -0.70 -17.38
CA VAL A 31 23.31 -2.11 -17.66
C VAL A 31 22.27 -2.62 -18.66
N ARG A 32 22.73 -3.24 -19.75
CA ARG A 32 21.90 -3.74 -20.86
C ARG A 32 22.15 -5.25 -21.07
N GLU A 33 21.70 -6.06 -20.12
CA GLU A 33 21.86 -7.53 -20.15
C GLU A 33 20.59 -8.19 -20.70
N GLY A 34 20.38 -8.12 -22.01
CA GLY A 34 19.30 -8.86 -22.71
C GLY A 34 17.87 -8.43 -22.34
N GLY A 35 17.73 -7.34 -21.60
CA GLY A 35 16.47 -6.78 -21.17
C GLY A 35 16.54 -5.25 -21.22
N PRO A 36 15.54 -4.58 -20.66
CA PRO A 36 15.49 -3.14 -20.76
C PRO A 36 16.59 -2.55 -19.82
N PRO A 37 17.19 -1.37 -20.13
CA PRO A 37 18.29 -0.77 -19.37
C PRO A 37 18.01 -0.47 -17.91
N LYS A 38 18.83 -1.03 -17.03
CA LYS A 38 18.70 -0.86 -15.58
C LYS A 38 19.91 -0.12 -15.02
N VAL A 39 19.70 0.59 -13.92
CA VAL A 39 20.78 1.05 -13.05
C VAL A 39 20.89 0.05 -11.89
N ARG A 40 22.08 -0.45 -11.59
CA ARG A 40 22.25 -1.30 -10.39
C ARG A 40 22.41 -0.41 -9.18
N LEU A 41 21.75 -0.77 -8.09
CA LEU A 41 21.89 -0.06 -6.82
C LEU A 41 23.32 -0.16 -6.27
N SER A 42 24.06 -1.21 -6.64
CA SER A 42 25.49 -1.35 -6.35
C SER A 42 26.35 -0.25 -6.95
N ASP A 43 25.89 0.34 -8.06
CA ASP A 43 26.62 1.35 -8.81
C ASP A 43 26.38 2.76 -8.22
N VAL A 44 25.40 2.89 -7.30
CA VAL A 44 25.21 4.08 -6.47
C VAL A 44 26.25 4.07 -5.34
N PRO A 45 26.99 5.18 -5.14
CA PRO A 45 27.91 5.32 -4.01
C PRO A 45 27.22 4.97 -2.69
N GLU A 46 27.88 4.16 -1.86
CA GLU A 46 27.31 3.61 -0.63
C GLU A 46 26.72 4.70 0.29
N ALA A 47 27.42 5.83 0.41
CA ALA A 47 27.01 6.98 1.22
C ALA A 47 25.71 7.68 0.75
N LEU A 48 25.29 7.43 -0.49
CA LEU A 48 24.12 8.04 -1.12
C LEU A 48 22.98 7.02 -1.36
N ARG A 49 23.22 5.73 -1.11
CA ARG A 49 22.30 4.65 -1.49
C ARG A 49 20.94 4.75 -0.80
N ALA A 50 20.92 4.93 0.52
CA ALA A 50 19.68 5.03 1.29
C ALA A 50 18.84 6.26 0.90
N GLU A 51 19.50 7.38 0.62
CA GLU A 51 18.82 8.61 0.20
C GLU A 51 18.36 8.56 -1.25
N PHE A 52 19.14 7.91 -2.12
CA PHE A 52 18.72 7.59 -3.48
C PHE A 52 17.46 6.73 -3.46
N GLU A 53 17.41 5.68 -2.64
CA GLU A 53 16.21 4.85 -2.48
C GLU A 53 15.01 5.67 -1.97
N ASN A 54 15.20 6.51 -0.95
CA ASN A 54 14.15 7.37 -0.42
C ASN A 54 13.65 8.40 -1.44
N TRP A 55 14.56 9.04 -2.19
CA TRP A 55 14.23 10.02 -3.22
C TRP A 55 13.46 9.40 -4.40
N MET A 56 13.83 8.16 -4.76
CA MET A 56 13.18 7.40 -5.83
C MET A 56 11.78 6.92 -5.44
N ASN A 57 11.48 6.82 -4.14
CA ASN A 57 10.19 6.37 -3.61
C ASN A 57 9.04 7.39 -3.77
N GLY A 58 9.19 8.43 -4.59
CA GLY A 58 8.15 9.46 -4.81
C GLY A 58 8.14 10.15 -6.17
N LYS A 59 9.10 9.88 -7.09
CA LYS A 59 9.16 10.57 -8.39
C LYS A 59 8.37 9.85 -9.49
N THR A 60 7.51 10.62 -10.17
CA THR A 60 6.70 10.15 -11.30
C THR A 60 7.40 10.24 -12.66
N THR A 61 8.47 11.04 -12.77
CA THR A 61 9.16 11.32 -14.05
C THR A 61 10.43 10.46 -14.20
N PRO A 62 10.71 9.86 -15.38
CA PRO A 62 11.94 9.13 -15.63
C PRO A 62 13.21 9.94 -15.37
N ALA A 63 14.26 9.29 -14.84
CA ALA A 63 15.60 9.86 -14.83
C ALA A 63 16.11 10.09 -16.27
N GLU A 64 16.88 11.15 -16.47
CA GLU A 64 17.45 11.48 -17.78
C GLU A 64 18.34 10.33 -18.29
N GLY A 65 18.18 9.94 -19.55
CA GLY A 65 18.92 8.83 -20.16
C GLY A 65 18.37 7.42 -19.90
N VAL A 66 17.28 7.26 -19.13
CA VAL A 66 16.63 5.96 -18.87
C VAL A 66 15.39 5.82 -19.77
N TYR A 67 15.20 4.66 -20.43
CA TYR A 67 13.96 4.43 -21.17
C TYR A 67 12.78 4.35 -20.21
N ALA A 68 11.64 4.91 -20.62
CA ALA A 68 10.43 4.96 -19.78
C ALA A 68 9.95 3.58 -19.31
N HIS A 69 10.16 2.52 -20.12
CA HIS A 69 9.80 1.16 -19.75
C HIS A 69 10.62 0.63 -18.56
N ASP A 70 11.93 0.89 -18.54
CA ASP A 70 12.82 0.52 -17.45
C ASP A 70 12.54 1.25 -16.16
N TRP A 71 12.33 2.55 -16.32
CA TRP A 71 11.92 3.39 -15.21
C TRP A 71 10.64 2.85 -14.56
N TYR A 72 9.67 2.45 -15.38
CA TYR A 72 8.45 1.83 -14.92
C TYR A 72 8.71 0.48 -14.22
N GLN A 73 9.46 -0.44 -14.84
CA GLN A 73 9.76 -1.73 -14.23
C GLN A 73 10.52 -1.59 -12.90
N PHE A 74 11.51 -0.70 -12.84
CA PHE A 74 12.26 -0.42 -11.62
C PHE A 74 11.34 0.12 -10.52
N ARG A 75 10.52 1.13 -10.82
CA ARG A 75 9.55 1.70 -9.86
C ARG A 75 8.57 0.65 -9.36
N GLN A 76 8.04 -0.18 -10.25
CA GLN A 76 7.17 -1.29 -9.87
C GLN A 76 7.91 -2.26 -8.94
N SER A 77 9.18 -2.56 -9.18
CA SER A 77 9.96 -3.43 -8.29
C SER A 77 10.16 -2.86 -6.89
N VAL A 78 10.43 -1.54 -6.78
CA VAL A 78 10.59 -0.86 -5.48
C VAL A 78 9.27 -0.84 -4.73
N ALA A 79 8.18 -0.46 -5.41
CA ALA A 79 6.84 -0.46 -4.84
C ALA A 79 6.42 -1.86 -4.37
N ASN A 80 6.70 -2.90 -5.16
CA ASN A 80 6.39 -4.28 -4.80
C ASN A 80 7.20 -4.74 -3.57
N ARG A 81 8.50 -4.42 -3.48
CA ARG A 81 9.30 -4.74 -2.29
C ARG A 81 8.76 -4.07 -1.03
N ALA A 82 8.46 -2.77 -1.11
CA ALA A 82 7.87 -2.03 0.00
C ALA A 82 6.51 -2.61 0.43
N LEU A 83 5.69 -3.03 -0.54
CA LEU A 83 4.41 -3.67 -0.29
C LEU A 83 4.57 -5.02 0.43
N HIS A 84 5.53 -5.85 -0.02
CA HIS A 84 5.83 -7.13 0.62
C HIS A 84 6.35 -6.96 2.04
N ASP A 85 7.24 -6.00 2.27
CA ASP A 85 7.75 -5.71 3.61
C ASP A 85 6.64 -5.21 4.55
N ALA A 86 5.76 -4.32 4.06
CA ALA A 86 4.60 -3.85 4.82
C ALA A 86 3.64 -5.01 5.15
N GLN A 87 3.40 -5.92 4.21
CA GLN A 87 2.58 -7.12 4.45
C GLN A 87 3.22 -8.03 5.51
N ARG A 88 4.53 -8.28 5.43
CA ARG A 88 5.25 -9.09 6.42
C ARG A 88 5.12 -8.50 7.82
N VAL A 89 5.33 -7.20 7.97
CA VAL A 89 5.19 -6.49 9.26
C VAL A 89 3.75 -6.55 9.75
N ALA A 90 2.77 -6.28 8.89
CA ALA A 90 1.36 -6.33 9.29
C ALA A 90 0.92 -7.72 9.75
N ARG A 91 1.42 -8.79 9.12
CA ARG A 91 1.16 -10.17 9.52
C ARG A 91 1.78 -10.50 10.88
N ALA A 92 3.04 -10.12 11.09
CA ALA A 92 3.70 -10.30 12.39
C ALA A 92 2.98 -9.54 13.51
N LEU A 93 2.48 -8.33 13.24
CA LEU A 93 1.64 -7.59 14.18
C LEU A 93 0.31 -8.30 14.45
N ALA A 94 -0.32 -8.88 13.42
CA ALA A 94 -1.55 -9.64 13.58
C ALA A 94 -1.35 -10.89 14.45
N GLU A 95 -0.25 -11.61 14.25
CA GLU A 95 0.14 -12.79 15.04
C GLU A 95 0.36 -12.44 16.52
N ALA A 96 0.95 -11.27 16.80
CA ALA A 96 1.12 -10.76 18.15
C ALA A 96 -0.20 -10.28 18.80
N GLY A 97 -1.18 -9.89 17.98
CA GLY A 97 -2.43 -9.28 18.41
C GLY A 97 -2.30 -7.78 18.76
N PRO A 98 -3.41 -7.04 18.75
CA PRO A 98 -3.40 -5.61 19.06
C PRO A 98 -3.29 -5.35 20.57
N SER A 99 -2.64 -4.26 20.95
CA SER A 99 -2.74 -3.73 22.31
C SER A 99 -4.08 -3.02 22.55
N ALA A 100 -4.42 -2.74 23.81
CA ALA A 100 -5.59 -1.93 24.14
C ALA A 100 -5.52 -0.53 23.49
N THR A 101 -4.33 0.06 23.42
CA THR A 101 -4.10 1.36 22.77
C THR A 101 -4.37 1.28 21.26
N ASP A 102 -3.93 0.21 20.60
CA ASP A 102 -4.20 -0.01 19.18
C ASP A 102 -5.71 -0.07 18.90
N LEU A 103 -6.46 -0.82 19.70
CA LEU A 103 -7.90 -0.97 19.53
C LEU A 103 -8.66 0.33 19.84
N ASN A 104 -8.24 1.09 20.86
CA ASN A 104 -8.86 2.36 21.20
C ASN A 104 -8.69 3.41 20.10
N ALA A 105 -7.55 3.39 19.41
CA ALA A 105 -7.29 4.26 18.25
C ALA A 105 -7.90 3.73 16.94
N ALA A 106 -8.32 2.46 16.91
CA ALA A 106 -8.80 1.83 15.69
C ALA A 106 -10.23 2.28 15.31
N PRO A 107 -10.48 2.56 14.02
CA PRO A 107 -11.83 2.72 13.51
C PRO A 107 -12.64 1.44 13.68
N VAL A 108 -13.96 1.59 13.76
CA VAL A 108 -14.87 0.45 13.75
C VAL A 108 -15.30 0.18 12.32
N LEU A 109 -15.33 -1.08 11.91
CA LEU A 109 -15.93 -1.53 10.66
C LEU A 109 -17.22 -2.28 10.98
N HIS A 110 -18.35 -1.66 10.66
CA HIS A 110 -19.68 -2.24 10.85
C HIS A 110 -20.14 -2.95 9.59
N GLU A 111 -21.08 -3.89 9.75
CA GLU A 111 -21.85 -4.48 8.63
C GLU A 111 -20.89 -5.00 7.55
N TRP A 112 -19.85 -5.70 8.00
CA TRP A 112 -18.73 -6.04 7.16
C TRP A 112 -18.91 -7.42 6.53
N ILE A 113 -18.35 -7.58 5.34
CA ILE A 113 -18.21 -8.85 4.63
C ILE A 113 -16.76 -9.06 4.20
N GLY A 114 -16.37 -10.33 4.03
CA GLY A 114 -15.12 -10.70 3.39
C GLY A 114 -15.25 -10.70 1.88
N LEU A 115 -14.20 -10.25 1.18
CA LEU A 115 -14.10 -10.36 -0.27
C LEU A 115 -12.72 -10.90 -0.67
N ARG A 116 -12.68 -11.76 -1.69
CA ARG A 116 -11.44 -12.16 -2.35
C ARG A 116 -10.92 -10.99 -3.20
N ASP A 117 -9.68 -10.61 -2.97
CA ASP A 117 -9.02 -9.55 -3.74
C ASP A 117 -8.48 -10.14 -5.05
N THR A 118 -9.20 -9.90 -6.15
CA THR A 118 -8.82 -10.36 -7.49
C THR A 118 -7.69 -9.54 -8.12
N ARG A 119 -7.38 -8.35 -7.58
CA ARG A 119 -6.36 -7.47 -8.15
C ARG A 119 -4.97 -7.86 -7.69
N PHE A 120 -4.84 -8.23 -6.42
CA PHE A 120 -3.54 -8.51 -5.84
C PHE A 120 -3.46 -9.91 -5.21
N GLY A 121 -4.58 -10.63 -5.08
CA GLY A 121 -4.68 -11.86 -4.29
C GLY A 121 -4.96 -11.59 -2.81
N GLY A 122 -5.38 -12.63 -2.10
CA GLY A 122 -5.74 -12.56 -0.68
C GLY A 122 -7.19 -12.11 -0.45
N ALA A 123 -7.44 -11.55 0.74
CA ALA A 123 -8.76 -11.07 1.14
C ALA A 123 -8.72 -9.59 1.55
N ILE A 124 -9.86 -8.92 1.41
CA ILE A 124 -10.15 -7.59 1.96
C ILE A 124 -11.46 -7.65 2.73
N LEU A 125 -11.69 -6.68 3.62
CA LEU A 125 -12.99 -6.47 4.23
C LEU A 125 -13.68 -5.29 3.55
N MET A 126 -15.00 -5.38 3.42
CA MET A 126 -15.85 -4.30 2.97
C MET A 126 -16.95 -4.09 3.99
N GLY A 127 -17.21 -2.83 4.37
CA GLY A 127 -18.24 -2.49 5.35
C GLY A 127 -18.33 -1.00 5.58
N ARG A 128 -19.12 -0.59 6.55
CA ARG A 128 -19.31 0.82 6.91
C ARG A 128 -18.28 1.26 7.95
N PRO A 129 -17.36 2.19 7.61
CA PRO A 129 -16.36 2.66 8.55
C PRO A 129 -16.95 3.71 9.51
N GLU A 130 -16.57 3.64 10.78
CA GLU A 130 -16.82 4.66 11.79
C GLU A 130 -15.51 5.10 12.44
N GLY A 131 -15.33 6.41 12.62
CA GLY A 131 -14.10 6.97 13.18
C GLY A 131 -12.87 6.87 12.26
N HIS A 132 -13.04 6.46 10.99
CA HIS A 132 -11.92 6.41 10.05
C HIS A 132 -11.48 7.82 9.65
N PRO A 133 -10.17 8.16 9.74
CA PRO A 133 -9.72 9.54 9.57
C PRO A 133 -9.91 10.10 8.16
N VAL A 134 -10.01 9.21 7.15
CA VAL A 134 -10.09 9.59 5.72
C VAL A 134 -11.39 9.12 5.04
N CYS A 135 -11.96 8.00 5.46
CA CYS A 135 -13.05 7.34 4.74
C CYS A 135 -14.33 7.59 5.50
N ARG A 136 -15.25 8.37 4.93
CA ARG A 136 -16.51 8.76 5.58
C ARG A 136 -17.74 8.41 4.74
N GLY A 137 -17.56 7.52 3.76
CA GLY A 137 -18.63 7.04 2.88
C GLY A 137 -19.48 5.96 3.55
N PRO A 138 -20.65 5.63 2.96
CA PRO A 138 -21.57 4.63 3.49
C PRO A 138 -20.95 3.22 3.52
N VAL A 139 -20.03 2.94 2.60
CA VAL A 139 -19.28 1.69 2.50
C VAL A 139 -17.85 2.01 2.08
N SER A 140 -16.88 1.25 2.59
CA SER A 140 -15.48 1.30 2.20
C SER A 140 -14.89 -0.11 2.14
N HIS A 141 -13.86 -0.30 1.33
CA HIS A 141 -13.02 -1.50 1.38
C HIS A 141 -11.72 -1.19 2.11
N THR A 142 -11.20 -2.18 2.83
CA THR A 142 -9.91 -2.08 3.49
C THR A 142 -8.76 -2.35 2.51
N SER A 143 -7.53 -2.03 2.92
CA SER A 143 -6.36 -2.70 2.35
C SER A 143 -6.40 -4.21 2.66
N ARG A 144 -5.54 -5.01 2.01
CA ARG A 144 -5.44 -6.46 2.23
C ARG A 144 -5.46 -6.83 3.71
N LEU A 145 -6.26 -7.84 4.03
CA LEU A 145 -6.38 -8.47 5.33
C LEU A 145 -5.11 -9.27 5.62
N CYS A 146 -4.47 -8.99 6.74
CA CYS A 146 -3.22 -9.62 7.20
C CYS A 146 -3.42 -10.42 8.49
N GLY A 147 -4.60 -10.32 9.11
CA GLY A 147 -5.04 -11.21 10.17
C GLY A 147 -6.41 -10.83 10.71
N LEU A 148 -7.07 -11.79 11.33
CA LEU A 148 -8.44 -11.70 11.79
C LEU A 148 -8.55 -12.41 13.14
N ASP A 149 -9.20 -11.77 14.10
CA ASP A 149 -9.48 -12.35 15.41
C ASP A 149 -10.44 -13.54 15.30
N PRO A 150 -10.18 -14.69 15.96
CA PRO A 150 -11.13 -15.80 15.99
C PRO A 150 -12.49 -15.42 16.63
N GLY A 151 -12.49 -14.46 17.55
CA GLY A 151 -13.72 -13.91 18.15
C GLY A 151 -14.40 -12.82 17.31
N LEU A 152 -13.84 -12.50 16.14
CA LEU A 152 -14.31 -11.44 15.24
C LEU A 152 -14.39 -10.07 15.92
N ILE A 153 -13.50 -9.78 16.85
CA ILE A 153 -13.45 -8.50 17.57
C ILE A 153 -12.58 -7.49 16.83
N TRP A 154 -11.56 -7.95 16.11
CA TRP A 154 -10.63 -7.09 15.39
C TRP A 154 -10.13 -7.71 14.09
N ALA A 155 -9.66 -6.85 13.20
CA ALA A 155 -8.91 -7.21 12.00
C ALA A 155 -7.63 -6.39 11.89
N ARG A 156 -6.55 -7.04 11.44
CA ARG A 156 -5.33 -6.37 10.99
C ARG A 156 -5.31 -6.34 9.47
N THR A 157 -5.16 -5.16 8.90
CA THR A 157 -4.94 -4.96 7.47
C THR A 157 -3.51 -4.49 7.23
N MET A 158 -3.06 -4.36 5.98
CA MET A 158 -1.72 -3.84 5.70
C MET A 158 -1.44 -2.53 6.42
N THR A 159 -2.42 -1.62 6.42
CA THR A 159 -2.21 -0.26 6.91
C THR A 159 -2.67 -0.06 8.35
N ARG A 160 -3.71 -0.74 8.82
CA ARG A 160 -4.39 -0.40 10.09
C ARG A 160 -5.04 -1.58 10.79
N TRP A 161 -5.27 -1.39 12.08
CA TRP A 161 -6.21 -2.15 12.88
C TRP A 161 -7.63 -1.65 12.66
N TYR A 162 -8.60 -2.56 12.73
CA TYR A 162 -10.02 -2.28 12.82
C TYR A 162 -10.60 -3.00 14.03
N ARG A 163 -11.49 -2.32 14.75
CA ARG A 163 -12.47 -3.00 15.59
C ARG A 163 -13.60 -3.47 14.69
N LEU A 164 -14.06 -4.69 14.87
CA LEU A 164 -15.12 -5.26 14.06
C LEU A 164 -16.44 -5.15 14.82
N GLY A 165 -17.43 -4.56 14.16
CA GLY A 165 -18.83 -4.68 14.56
C GLY A 165 -19.39 -6.03 14.14
N ALA A 166 -20.72 -6.18 14.26
CA ALA A 166 -21.39 -7.36 13.73
C ALA A 166 -21.13 -7.47 12.21
N PRO A 167 -20.78 -8.68 11.72
CA PRO A 167 -20.72 -8.92 10.28
C PRO A 167 -22.10 -8.69 9.67
N ALA A 168 -22.15 -8.16 8.45
CA ALA A 168 -23.40 -8.03 7.73
C ALA A 168 -23.90 -9.41 7.29
N ASP A 169 -25.22 -9.54 7.15
CA ASP A 169 -25.75 -10.54 6.23
C ASP A 169 -25.27 -10.15 4.80
N PRO A 170 -24.66 -11.04 4.02
CA PRO A 170 -24.33 -10.77 2.62
C PRO A 170 -25.48 -10.20 1.80
N HIS A 171 -26.73 -10.49 2.19
CA HIS A 171 -27.94 -9.94 1.61
C HIS A 171 -28.16 -8.44 1.93
N GLU A 172 -27.71 -7.94 3.08
CA GLU A 172 -27.85 -6.54 3.51
C GLU A 172 -26.94 -5.59 2.73
N VAL A 173 -25.84 -6.09 2.17
CA VAL A 173 -24.90 -5.32 1.34
C VAL A 173 -25.08 -5.55 -0.17
N LEU A 174 -26.13 -6.30 -0.57
CA LEU A 174 -26.43 -6.64 -1.97
C LEU A 174 -26.58 -5.41 -2.87
N ASP A 175 -27.20 -4.33 -2.39
CA ASP A 175 -27.40 -3.13 -3.20
C ASP A 175 -26.07 -2.48 -3.60
N TYR A 176 -25.07 -2.53 -2.72
CA TYR A 176 -23.73 -2.06 -3.04
C TYR A 176 -23.01 -3.04 -3.98
N ILE A 177 -23.05 -4.34 -3.66
CA ILE A 177 -22.46 -5.41 -4.48
C ILE A 177 -22.99 -5.36 -5.91
N HIS A 178 -24.30 -5.26 -6.11
CA HIS A 178 -24.95 -5.16 -7.42
C HIS A 178 -24.57 -3.87 -8.14
N ARG A 179 -24.63 -2.70 -7.47
CA ARG A 179 -24.24 -1.41 -8.08
C ARG A 179 -22.79 -1.40 -8.55
N HIS A 180 -21.91 -2.09 -7.85
CA HIS A 180 -20.49 -2.17 -8.18
C HIS A 180 -20.10 -3.43 -8.97
N GLY A 181 -21.08 -4.25 -9.36
CA GLY A 181 -20.87 -5.46 -10.15
C GLY A 181 -19.94 -6.48 -9.49
N ILE A 182 -19.94 -6.58 -8.16
CA ILE A 182 -19.09 -7.52 -7.42
C ILE A 182 -19.68 -8.92 -7.59
N PRO A 183 -18.93 -9.87 -8.20
CA PRO A 183 -19.40 -11.25 -8.37
C PRO A 183 -19.60 -11.95 -7.02
N ARG A 184 -20.67 -12.74 -6.89
CA ARG A 184 -21.00 -13.44 -5.63
C ARG A 184 -19.93 -14.45 -5.20
N ASP A 185 -19.23 -15.05 -6.15
CA ASP A 185 -18.13 -15.99 -5.92
C ASP A 185 -16.89 -15.34 -5.29
N LEU A 186 -16.79 -14.01 -5.30
CA LEU A 186 -15.76 -13.29 -4.56
C LEU A 186 -16.13 -13.04 -3.10
N ILE A 187 -17.39 -13.24 -2.71
CA ILE A 187 -17.83 -13.04 -1.32
C ILE A 187 -17.33 -14.21 -0.48
N LEU A 188 -16.58 -13.88 0.56
CA LEU A 188 -16.09 -14.84 1.53
C LEU A 188 -17.03 -14.79 2.74
N SER A 189 -17.65 -15.93 3.08
CA SER A 189 -18.38 -16.02 4.34
C SER A 189 -17.41 -15.89 5.50
N VAL A 190 -17.93 -15.54 6.68
CA VAL A 190 -17.14 -15.52 7.92
C VAL A 190 -16.47 -16.88 8.16
N ASP A 191 -17.21 -17.98 7.90
CA ASP A 191 -16.67 -19.34 8.01
C ASP A 191 -15.55 -19.61 7.00
N THR A 192 -15.67 -19.13 5.76
CA THR A 192 -14.61 -19.28 4.75
C THR A 192 -13.37 -18.46 5.10
N LEU A 193 -13.54 -17.24 5.63
CA LEU A 193 -12.40 -16.46 6.13
C LEU A 193 -11.64 -17.22 7.21
N TRP A 194 -12.34 -17.95 8.08
CA TRP A 194 -11.70 -18.76 9.12
C TRP A 194 -11.09 -20.06 8.59
N THR A 195 -11.87 -20.84 7.83
CA THR A 195 -11.52 -22.23 7.46
C THR A 195 -10.47 -22.30 6.37
N ASP A 196 -10.46 -21.31 5.51
CA ASP A 196 -9.57 -21.22 4.37
C ASP A 196 -8.69 -19.98 4.51
N GLN A 197 -7.62 -20.08 5.28
CA GLN A 197 -6.60 -19.03 5.37
C GLN A 197 -5.67 -19.00 4.15
N SER A 198 -6.02 -19.62 3.01
CA SER A 198 -5.22 -19.51 1.77
C SER A 198 -5.11 -18.08 1.24
N TRP A 199 -5.87 -17.14 1.81
CA TRP A 199 -5.79 -15.71 1.52
C TRP A 199 -4.75 -14.94 2.36
N LEU A 200 -4.12 -15.56 3.37
CA LEU A 200 -3.10 -14.98 4.26
C LEU A 200 -1.68 -15.03 3.71
#